data_AF-A0A024VIS3-F1
#
_entry.id   AF-A0A024VIS3-F1
#
_cell.length_a   1.000
_cell.length_b   1.000
_cell.length_c   1.000
_cell.angle_alpha   90.00
_cell.angle_beta   90.00
_cell.angle_gamma   90.00
#
_symmetry.space_group_name_H-M   'P 1'
#
loop_
_entity.id
_entity.type
_entity.pdbx_description
1 polymer ?
#
loop_
_entity_poly.entity_id
_entity_poly.type
_entity_poly.pdbx_seq_one_letter_code
_entity_poly.pdbx_strand_id
1 'polypeptide(L)'
;MRPLNDQETMIVFKKLSKFVGNNLLTMLSYSNEEYILRLHRSNVYFVRADVAKQAESLNKNSLISMGICLGKFTKTNNFFIKITAISFLNQFCIHKIWLKESGEKNFLFGNNVLKVNIKNLKDILNNMKILW
;
A
#
# COMPACT_ATOMS: atom_id res chain seq x y z
N MET A 1 -17.54 -5.10 9.73
CA MET A 1 -16.22 -4.41 9.67
C MET A 1 -16.26 -3.26 10.65
N ARG A 2 -15.13 -2.74 11.15
CA ARG A 2 -15.17 -1.59 12.07
C ARG A 2 -14.30 -0.42 11.58
N PRO A 3 -14.62 0.84 11.94
CA PRO A 3 -13.67 1.94 11.80
C PRO A 3 -12.41 1.69 12.63
N LEU A 4 -11.30 2.33 12.23
CA LEU A 4 -10.08 2.36 13.02
C LEU A 4 -10.26 3.35 14.18
N ASN A 5 -9.65 3.06 15.32
CA ASN A 5 -9.57 4.01 16.42
C ASN A 5 -8.50 5.06 16.13
N ASP A 6 -8.49 6.19 16.84
CA ASP A 6 -7.52 7.28 16.62
C ASP A 6 -6.06 6.82 16.75
N GLN A 7 -5.79 5.98 17.76
CA GLN A 7 -4.46 5.40 17.96
C GLN A 7 -4.04 4.50 16.80
N GLU A 8 -4.93 3.63 16.32
CA GLU A 8 -4.67 2.72 15.21
C GLU A 8 -4.45 3.49 13.91
N THR A 9 -5.27 4.51 13.70
CA THR A 9 -5.19 5.44 12.58
C THR A 9 -3.84 6.14 12.55
N MET A 10 -3.38 6.66 13.70
CA MET A 10 -2.06 7.27 13.81
C MET A 10 -0.93 6.29 13.50
N ILE A 11 -1.01 5.04 13.95
CA ILE A 11 0.02 4.01 13.66
C ILE A 11 0.07 3.70 12.17
N VAL A 12 -1.09 3.55 11.51
CA VAL A 12 -1.18 3.30 10.06
C VAL A 12 -0.58 4.47 9.29
N PHE A 13 -1.03 5.70 9.58
CA PHE A 13 -0.54 6.89 8.89
C PHE A 13 0.95 7.13 9.11
N LYS A 14 1.46 6.92 10.34
CA LYS A 14 2.90 7.02 10.65
C LYS A 14 3.74 6.01 9.86
N LYS A 15 3.19 4.85 9.52
CA LYS A 15 3.88 3.86 8.70
C LYS A 15 3.81 4.22 7.21
N LEU A 16 2.65 4.65 6.72
CA LEU A 16 2.43 5.05 5.33
C LEU A 16 3.22 6.32 4.96
N SER A 17 3.34 7.28 5.88
CA SER A 17 4.09 8.53 5.66
C SER A 17 5.57 8.29 5.36
N LYS A 18 6.14 7.15 5.78
CA LYS A 18 7.52 6.78 5.43
C LYS A 18 7.73 6.52 3.93
N PHE A 19 6.67 6.17 3.20
CA PHE A 19 6.71 5.87 1.76
C PHE A 19 6.16 7.02 0.93
N VAL A 20 5.03 7.57 1.38
CA VAL A 20 4.23 8.57 0.66
C VAL A 20 4.58 10.01 1.05
N GLY A 21 5.19 10.22 2.22
CA GLY A 21 5.46 11.53 2.80
C GLY A 21 4.21 12.39 2.88
N ASN A 22 4.27 13.60 2.30
CA ASN A 22 3.20 14.60 2.39
C ASN A 22 2.00 14.31 1.46
N ASN A 23 2.12 13.34 0.53
CA ASN A 23 1.05 12.99 -0.41
C ASN A 23 -0.10 12.16 0.22
N LEU A 24 -0.07 11.98 1.55
CA LEU A 24 -1.09 11.22 2.28
C LEU A 24 -2.49 11.82 2.19
N LEU A 25 -2.61 13.15 2.09
CA LEU A 25 -3.91 13.80 1.91
C LEU A 25 -4.45 13.57 0.50
N THR A 26 -3.58 13.67 -0.51
CA THR A 26 -3.91 13.38 -1.90
C THR A 26 -4.35 11.93 -2.10
N MET A 27 -3.80 11.01 -1.30
CA MET A 27 -4.18 9.59 -1.28
C MET A 27 -5.65 9.37 -0.85
N LEU A 28 -6.17 10.17 0.08
CA LEU A 28 -7.53 10.02 0.59
C LEU A 28 -8.58 10.66 -0.32
N SER A 29 -8.22 11.75 -1.01
CA SER A 29 -9.08 12.45 -1.97
C SER A 29 -8.92 11.95 -3.41
N TYR A 30 -8.46 10.71 -3.59
CA TYR A 30 -8.18 10.15 -4.90
C TYR A 30 -9.46 10.10 -5.76
N SER A 31 -9.33 10.57 -7.01
CA SER A 31 -10.35 10.48 -8.06
C SER A 31 -11.74 11.07 -7.75
N ASN A 32 -11.85 12.10 -6.90
CA ASN A 32 -13.13 12.71 -6.46
C ASN A 32 -14.09 11.71 -5.77
N GLU A 33 -13.61 10.55 -5.36
CA GLU A 33 -14.39 9.55 -4.64
C GLU A 33 -13.92 9.48 -3.19
N GLU A 34 -14.85 9.32 -2.25
CA GLU A 34 -14.51 9.18 -0.84
C GLU A 34 -14.03 7.76 -0.54
N TYR A 35 -12.75 7.64 -0.20
CA TYR A 35 -12.18 6.40 0.30
C TYR A 35 -12.06 6.40 1.82
N ILE A 36 -12.40 5.27 2.44
CA ILE A 36 -12.33 5.07 3.87
C ILE A 36 -11.44 3.88 4.24
N LEU A 37 -10.84 3.98 5.42
CA LEU A 37 -10.09 2.89 6.03
C LEU A 37 -11.01 2.09 6.95
N ARG A 38 -11.00 0.77 6.78
CA ARG A 38 -11.76 -0.15 7.64
C ARG A 38 -10.86 -1.27 8.14
N LEU A 39 -11.11 -1.70 9.37
CA LEU A 39 -10.43 -2.82 9.99
C LEU A 39 -11.33 -4.06 10.01
N HIS A 40 -10.76 -5.19 9.56
CA HIS A 40 -11.40 -6.49 9.60
C HIS A 40 -10.36 -7.61 9.77
N ARG A 41 -10.57 -8.48 10.78
CA ARG A 41 -9.65 -9.58 11.14
C ARG A 41 -8.18 -9.12 11.23
N SER A 42 -7.96 -7.99 11.89
CA SER A 42 -6.66 -7.33 12.05
C SER A 42 -6.00 -6.84 10.76
N ASN A 43 -6.68 -6.92 9.61
CA ASN A 43 -6.25 -6.32 8.36
C ASN A 43 -6.91 -4.95 8.19
N VAL A 44 -6.15 -4.00 7.66
CA VAL A 44 -6.63 -2.67 7.28
C VAL A 44 -6.87 -2.67 5.77
N TYR A 45 -8.07 -2.29 5.39
CA TYR A 45 -8.53 -2.22 4.02
C TYR A 45 -8.80 -0.77 3.63
N PHE A 46 -8.39 -0.41 2.42
CA PHE A 46 -8.71 0.83 1.73
C PHE A 46 -9.82 0.54 0.73
N VAL A 47 -10.98 1.15 0.95
CA VAL A 47 -12.23 0.83 0.24
C VAL A 47 -12.99 2.13 -0.02
N ARG A 48 -13.69 2.21 -1.15
CA ARG A 48 -14.64 3.29 -1.40
C ARG A 48 -15.79 3.27 -0.38
N ALA A 49 -16.29 4.45 -0.01
CA ALA A 49 -17.33 4.58 1.01
C ALA A 49 -18.65 3.88 0.64
N ASP A 50 -19.02 3.86 -0.64
CA ASP A 50 -20.22 3.17 -1.17
C ASP A 50 -20.13 1.65 -1.03
N VAL A 51 -19.02 1.05 -1.45
CA VAL A 51 -18.75 -0.39 -1.31
C VAL A 51 -18.72 -0.78 0.17
N ALA A 52 -18.13 0.06 1.02
CA ALA A 52 -18.09 -0.18 2.45
C ALA A 52 -19.49 -0.13 3.11
N LYS A 53 -20.39 0.75 2.66
CA LYS A 53 -21.79 0.77 3.12
C LYS A 53 -22.53 -0.51 2.72
N GLN A 54 -22.35 -0.98 1.49
CA GLN A 54 -22.95 -2.24 1.04
C GLN A 54 -22.41 -3.44 1.84
N ALA A 55 -21.12 -3.42 2.17
CA ALA A 55 -20.45 -4.44 2.96
C ALA A 55 -20.98 -4.59 4.39
N GLU A 56 -21.53 -3.52 4.96
CA GLU A 56 -22.08 -3.54 6.33
C GLU A 56 -23.29 -4.46 6.44
N SER A 57 -24.00 -4.72 5.33
CA SER A 57 -25.09 -5.70 5.27
C SER A 57 -24.63 -7.17 5.37
N LEU A 58 -23.34 -7.45 5.12
CA LEU A 58 -22.81 -8.80 5.10
C LEU A 58 -22.37 -9.26 6.50
N ASN A 59 -22.60 -10.55 6.79
CA ASN A 59 -22.15 -11.16 8.03
C ASN A 59 -20.62 -11.11 8.15
N LYS A 60 -20.12 -10.70 9.33
CA LYS A 60 -18.67 -10.58 9.63
C LYS A 60 -17.87 -11.86 9.35
N ASN A 61 -18.51 -13.02 9.51
CA ASN A 61 -17.89 -14.33 9.27
C ASN A 61 -17.81 -14.69 7.78
N SER A 62 -18.80 -14.24 6.99
CA SER A 62 -18.85 -14.46 5.54
C SER A 62 -17.88 -13.55 4.77
N LEU A 63 -17.62 -12.35 5.29
CA LEU A 63 -16.71 -11.41 4.63
C LEU A 63 -15.25 -11.83 4.82
N ILE A 64 -14.54 -12.05 3.73
CA ILE A 64 -13.11 -12.44 3.73
C ILE A 64 -12.20 -11.23 3.48
N SER A 65 -12.45 -10.47 2.41
CA SER A 65 -11.65 -9.31 2.01
C SER A 65 -12.48 -8.29 1.25
N MET A 66 -12.00 -7.05 1.18
CA MET A 66 -12.69 -5.97 0.48
C MET A 66 -11.73 -4.88 0.03
N GLY A 67 -11.90 -4.39 -1.19
CA GLY A 67 -11.03 -3.36 -1.76
C GLY A 67 -9.55 -3.77 -1.69
N ILE A 68 -8.69 -2.82 -1.32
CA ILE A 68 -7.24 -3.03 -1.29
C ILE A 68 -6.80 -3.27 0.16
N CYS A 69 -6.20 -4.42 0.42
CA CYS A 69 -5.59 -4.69 1.72
C CYS A 69 -4.27 -3.92 1.84
N LEU A 70 -4.22 -2.91 2.71
CA LEU A 70 -3.00 -2.14 2.94
C LEU A 70 -2.00 -2.91 3.80
N GLY A 71 -2.50 -3.67 4.78
CA GLY A 71 -1.64 -4.30 5.75
C GLY A 71 -2.41 -4.96 6.88
N LYS A 72 -1.65 -5.39 7.90
CA LYS A 72 -2.20 -6.00 9.12
C LYS A 72 -1.54 -5.44 10.36
N PHE A 73 -2.28 -5.44 11.46
CA PHE A 73 -1.71 -5.27 12.79
C PHE A 73 -1.09 -6.58 13.29
N THR A 74 0.12 -6.49 13.83
CA THR A 74 0.79 -7.59 14.52
C THR A 74 0.26 -7.74 15.94
N LYS A 75 0.59 -8.85 16.62
CA LYS A 75 0.27 -9.05 18.04
C LYS A 75 0.89 -7.97 18.94
N THR A 76 1.97 -7.33 18.49
CA THR A 76 2.66 -6.23 19.17
C THR A 76 2.10 -4.84 18.79
N ASN A 77 0.89 -4.77 18.22
CA ASN A 77 0.24 -3.54 17.75
C ASN A 77 1.04 -2.71 16.72
N ASN A 78 2.02 -3.31 16.05
CA ASN A 78 2.72 -2.67 14.95
C ASN A 78 1.96 -2.90 13.64
N PHE A 79 1.93 -1.89 12.78
CA PHE A 79 1.35 -2.02 11.44
C PHE A 79 2.37 -2.55 10.44
N PHE A 80 2.06 -3.70 9.85
CA PHE A 80 2.82 -4.35 8.78
C PHE A 80 2.11 -4.16 7.44
N ILE A 81 2.79 -3.52 6.49
CA ILE A 81 2.26 -3.30 5.14
C ILE A 81 2.38 -4.60 4.34
N LYS A 82 1.30 -4.96 3.63
CA LYS A 82 1.28 -6.13 2.74
C LYS A 82 1.62 -5.72 1.31
N ILE A 83 2.17 -6.66 0.54
CA ILE A 83 2.51 -6.46 -0.88
C ILE A 83 1.31 -6.02 -1.72
N THR A 84 0.09 -6.41 -1.35
CA THR A 84 -1.16 -5.99 -2.01
C THR A 84 -1.33 -4.47 -2.07
N ALA A 85 -0.73 -3.73 -1.14
CA ALA A 85 -0.77 -2.28 -1.12
C ALA A 85 0.10 -1.63 -2.20
N ILE A 86 1.03 -2.38 -2.83
CA ILE A 86 2.08 -1.80 -3.67
C ILE A 86 1.53 -1.09 -4.90
N SER A 87 0.51 -1.66 -5.54
CA SER A 87 -0.11 -1.09 -6.75
C SER A 87 -0.60 0.33 -6.47
N PHE A 88 -1.23 0.50 -5.32
CA PHE A 88 -1.78 1.76 -4.88
C PHE A 88 -0.69 2.73 -4.37
N LEU A 89 0.22 2.26 -3.52
CA LEU A 89 1.29 3.10 -2.97
C LEU A 89 2.25 3.62 -4.06
N ASN A 90 2.49 2.84 -5.12
CA ASN A 90 3.40 3.23 -6.19
C ASN A 90 3.03 4.58 -6.83
N GLN A 91 1.76 4.96 -6.87
CA GLN A 91 1.33 6.25 -7.45
C GLN A 91 1.81 7.45 -6.62
N PHE A 92 1.94 7.30 -5.30
CA PHE A 92 2.24 8.40 -4.38
C PHE A 92 3.62 8.32 -3.72
N CYS A 93 4.35 7.21 -3.91
CA CYS A 93 5.68 7.01 -3.36
C CYS A 93 6.68 8.07 -3.86
N ILE A 94 7.38 8.70 -2.91
CA ILE A 94 8.39 9.73 -3.19
C ILE A 94 9.69 9.10 -3.70
N HIS A 95 10.12 8.00 -3.07
CA HIS A 95 11.39 7.35 -3.37
C HIS A 95 11.14 6.00 -4.03
N LYS A 96 11.67 5.84 -5.26
CA LYS A 96 11.60 4.61 -6.03
C LYS A 96 13.00 4.16 -6.41
N ILE A 97 13.25 2.85 -6.29
CA ILE A 97 14.51 2.22 -6.68
C ILE A 97 14.19 1.26 -7.81
N TRP A 98 14.92 1.37 -8.91
CA TRP A 98 14.79 0.48 -10.06
C TRP A 98 15.90 -0.54 -10.06
N LEU A 99 15.57 -1.80 -10.33
CA LEU A 99 16.52 -2.91 -10.37
C LEU A 99 16.91 -3.25 -11.81
N LYS A 100 18.13 -3.76 -11.97
CA LYS A 100 18.58 -4.45 -13.18
C LYS A 100 17.95 -5.83 -13.24
N GLU A 101 17.75 -6.34 -14.44
CA GLU A 101 17.21 -7.70 -14.68
C GLU A 101 18.04 -8.78 -13.96
N SER A 102 19.37 -8.58 -13.90
CA SER A 102 20.30 -9.45 -13.17
C SER A 102 19.97 -9.59 -11.68
N GLY A 103 19.34 -8.58 -11.07
CA GLY A 103 19.01 -8.54 -9.64
C GLY A 103 17.55 -8.80 -9.31
N GLU A 104 16.66 -8.87 -10.31
CA GLU A 104 15.22 -8.94 -10.10
C GLU A 104 14.80 -10.26 -9.44
N LYS A 105 15.24 -11.40 -9.98
CA LYS A 105 14.94 -12.73 -9.41
C LYS A 105 15.39 -12.85 -7.96
N ASN A 106 16.57 -12.31 -7.64
CA ASN A 106 17.10 -12.35 -6.29
C ASN A 106 16.18 -11.59 -5.30
N PHE A 107 15.67 -10.43 -5.71
CA PHE A 107 14.73 -9.66 -4.91
C PHE A 107 13.37 -10.37 -4.77
N LEU A 108 12.85 -10.97 -5.85
CA LEU A 108 11.58 -11.72 -5.82
C LEU A 108 11.61 -12.93 -4.88
N PHE A 109 12.78 -13.54 -4.67
CA PHE A 109 12.97 -14.61 -3.68
C PHE A 109 13.14 -14.11 -2.24
N GLY A 110 13.02 -12.80 -2.00
CA GLY A 110 13.05 -12.21 -0.66
C GLY A 110 14.44 -11.85 -0.15
N ASN A 111 15.46 -11.88 -1.00
CA ASN A 111 16.80 -11.43 -0.63
C ASN A 111 16.94 -9.90 -0.71
N ASN A 112 17.93 -9.37 0.02
CA ASN A 112 18.24 -7.94 0.00
C ASN A 112 18.76 -7.48 -1.38
N VAL A 113 18.46 -6.23 -1.73
CA VAL A 113 18.98 -5.60 -2.95
C VAL A 113 20.46 -5.22 -2.77
N LEU A 114 21.31 -5.72 -3.67
CA LEU A 114 22.73 -5.35 -3.72
C LEU A 114 22.92 -4.05 -4.50
N LYS A 115 23.88 -3.21 -4.08
CA LYS A 115 24.20 -1.92 -4.74
C LYS A 115 24.49 -2.08 -6.24
N VAL A 116 25.17 -3.16 -6.64
CA VAL A 116 25.50 -3.47 -8.04
C VAL A 116 24.28 -3.68 -8.95
N ASN A 117 23.16 -4.11 -8.36
CA ASN A 117 21.92 -4.46 -9.05
C ASN A 117 20.96 -3.27 -9.18
N ILE A 118 21.30 -2.11 -8.62
CA ILE A 118 20.48 -0.90 -8.74
C ILE A 118 20.77 -0.24 -10.10
N LYS A 119 19.71 0.13 -10.83
CA LYS A 119 19.81 0.94 -12.06
C LYS A 119 20.14 2.39 -11.70
N ASN A 120 21.09 2.98 -12.41
CA ASN A 120 21.37 4.41 -12.25
C ASN A 120 20.29 5.25 -12.94
N LEU A 121 20.15 6.51 -12.52
CA LEU A 121 19.22 7.48 -13.13
C LEU A 121 19.40 7.60 -14.66
N LYS A 122 20.64 7.49 -15.13
CA LYS A 122 20.98 7.47 -16.57
C LYS A 122 20.39 6.25 -17.30
N ASP A 123 20.41 5.07 -16.67
CA ASP A 123 19.88 3.83 -17.25
C ASP A 123 18.35 3.79 -17.28
N ILE A 124 17.70 4.54 -16.36
CA ILE A 124 16.25 4.71 -16.30
C ILE A 124 15.79 5.61 -17.45
N LEU A 125 16.46 6.74 -17.67
CA LEU A 125 16.13 7.67 -18.75
C LEU A 125 16.32 7.04 -20.14
N ASN A 126 17.37 6.23 -20.32
CA ASN A 126 17.61 5.53 -21.59
C ASN A 126 16.57 4.43 -21.90
N ASN A 127 15.90 3.87 -20.89
CA ASN A 127 14.86 2.85 -21.05
C ASN A 127 13.43 3.44 -21.05
N MET A 128 13.25 4.75 -20.82
CA MET A 128 11.98 5.44 -21.11
C MET A 128 11.83 5.73 -22.60
N LYS A 129 12.05 4.73 -23.45
CA LYS A 129 11.39 4.69 -24.76
C LYS A 129 9.95 4.26 -24.50
N ILE A 130 9.09 5.28 -24.37
CA ILE A 130 7.65 5.31 -24.62
C ILE A 130 7.06 3.91 -24.87
N LEU A 131 6.47 3.34 -23.83
CA LEU A 131 5.45 2.31 -23.99
C LEU A 131 4.18 2.90 -23.39
N TRP A 132 3.24 3.18 -24.30
CA TRP A 132 1.85 3.57 -24.04
C TRP A 132 1.14 2.52 -23.19
#